data_AF-S1QUK9-F1
#
_entry.id   AF-S1QUK9-F1
#
_cell.length_a   1.000
_cell.length_b   1.000
_cell.length_c   1.000
_cell.angle_alpha   90.00
_cell.angle_beta   90.00
_cell.angle_gamma   90.00
#
_symmetry.space_group_name_H-M   'P 1'
#
loop_
_entity.id
_entity.type
_entity.pdbx_description
1 polymer ?
#
loop_
_entity_poly.entity_id
_entity_poly.type
_entity_poly.pdbx_seq_one_letter_code
_entity_poly.pdbx_strand_id
1 'polypeptide(L)'
;MRSVGYEYNFKVSGACYPEMHPDSKNRVEDIWNLKRKVESGCQQLITQLFFDNDTFYRFQESCTLSGIDVPILAGIMPIINRKQAIRLIQTCQTKVPRKFMAILEKYEYQPESLKEAGLAYALDQIVDLVTQDADGIHLYTMNQAETARYIYQATTAIFQNLSHAS
;
A
#
# COMPACT_ATOMS: atom_id res chain seq x y z
N MET A 1 -9.62 39.46 4.03
CA MET A 1 -8.19 39.70 4.33
C MET A 1 -7.37 38.76 3.44
N ARG A 2 -6.91 39.24 2.28
CA ARG A 2 -6.00 38.49 1.39
C ARG A 2 -4.58 38.71 1.91
N SER A 3 -3.92 37.65 2.37
CA SER A 3 -2.51 37.68 2.78
C SER A 3 -1.59 37.26 1.63
N VAL A 4 -0.49 37.99 1.53
CA VAL A 4 0.51 38.00 0.47
C VAL A 4 1.38 36.73 0.46
N GLY A 5 1.48 36.08 -0.70
CA GLY A 5 2.72 35.69 -1.35
C GLY A 5 3.70 34.73 -0.65
N TYR A 6 3.43 33.43 -0.77
CA TYR A 6 4.34 32.43 -1.35
C TYR A 6 3.45 31.26 -1.81
N GLU A 7 3.18 31.13 -3.11
CA GLU A 7 2.61 29.89 -3.66
C GLU A 7 3.72 28.84 -3.68
N TYR A 8 3.91 28.15 -2.56
CA TYR A 8 4.72 26.94 -2.59
C TYR A 8 3.93 25.87 -3.35
N ASN A 9 4.42 25.49 -4.53
CA ASN A 9 3.87 24.40 -5.33
C ASN A 9 4.27 23.05 -4.72
N PHE A 10 3.76 22.76 -3.52
CA PHE A 10 3.97 21.49 -2.84
C PHE A 10 3.13 20.39 -3.50
N LYS A 11 3.75 19.23 -3.73
CA LYS A 11 2.99 18.00 -4.02
C LYS A 11 2.56 17.35 -2.72
N VAL A 12 1.26 17.40 -2.43
CA VAL A 12 0.71 16.86 -1.17
C VAL A 12 0.16 15.46 -1.39
N SER A 13 0.64 14.51 -0.59
CA SER A 13 0.15 13.13 -0.56
C SER A 13 -0.58 12.85 0.75
N GLY A 14 -1.68 12.10 0.68
CA GLY A 14 -2.53 11.78 1.83
C GLY A 14 -2.48 10.30 2.18
N ALA A 15 -2.42 10.00 3.48
CA ALA A 15 -2.59 8.63 3.95
C ALA A 15 -4.07 8.20 3.85
N CYS A 16 -4.28 6.94 3.44
CA CYS A 16 -5.58 6.29 3.38
C CYS A 16 -5.51 4.83 3.84
N TYR A 17 -6.64 4.22 4.17
CA TYR A 17 -6.69 2.96 4.93
C TYR A 17 -7.64 1.96 4.26
N PRO A 18 -7.13 0.98 3.50
CA PRO A 18 -7.98 -0.02 2.83
C PRO A 18 -8.90 -0.79 3.77
N GLU A 19 -8.52 -0.90 5.04
CA GLU A 19 -9.28 -1.58 6.09
C GLU A 19 -10.00 -0.67 7.07
N MET A 20 -10.13 0.64 6.76
CA MET A 20 -10.63 1.69 7.65
C MET A 20 -9.60 2.12 8.69
N HIS A 21 -9.51 3.43 8.96
CA HIS A 21 -8.70 3.92 10.08
C HIS A 21 -9.24 3.39 11.43
N PRO A 22 -8.38 2.96 12.38
CA PRO A 22 -8.83 2.43 13.68
C PRO A 22 -9.70 3.39 14.49
N ASP A 23 -9.44 4.70 14.37
CA ASP A 23 -10.21 5.76 15.05
C ASP A 23 -11.47 6.21 14.29
N SER A 24 -11.72 5.69 13.08
CA SER A 24 -12.95 5.99 12.32
C SER A 24 -14.10 5.14 12.84
N LYS A 25 -15.30 5.71 13.01
CA LYS A 25 -16.45 4.97 13.57
C LYS A 25 -16.96 3.89 12.62
N ASN A 26 -16.86 4.14 11.31
CA ASN A 26 -17.25 3.21 10.26
C ASN A 26 -16.60 3.60 8.92
N ARG A 27 -16.73 2.71 7.93
CA ARG A 27 -16.16 2.89 6.59
C ARG A 27 -16.64 4.15 5.88
N VAL A 28 -17.90 4.53 6.07
CA VAL A 28 -18.50 5.69 5.40
C VAL A 28 -17.85 6.98 5.91
N GLU A 29 -17.68 7.12 7.22
CA GLU A 29 -17.01 8.27 7.82
C GLU A 29 -15.53 8.35 7.40
N ASP A 30 -14.85 7.20 7.30
CA ASP A 30 -13.44 7.13 6.87
C ASP A 30 -13.25 7.61 5.43
N ILE A 31 -14.09 7.13 4.51
CA ILE A 31 -14.08 7.57 3.10
C ILE A 31 -14.50 9.04 2.96
N TRP A 32 -15.47 9.51 3.76
CA TRP A 32 -15.83 10.93 3.76
C TRP A 32 -14.68 11.83 4.22
N ASN A 33 -13.95 11.44 5.27
CA ASN A 33 -12.75 12.16 5.70
C ASN A 33 -11.65 12.12 4.64
N LEU A 34 -11.50 11.00 3.94
CA LEU A 34 -10.56 10.88 2.82
C LEU A 34 -10.93 11.85 1.68
N LYS A 35 -12.21 11.91 1.30
CA LYS A 35 -12.71 12.87 0.31
C LYS A 35 -12.39 14.31 0.68
N ARG A 36 -12.59 14.68 1.95
CA ARG A 36 -12.23 16.01 2.46
C ARG A 36 -10.74 16.33 2.29
N LYS A 37 -9.84 15.35 2.49
CA LYS A 37 -8.39 15.55 2.25
C LYS A 37 -8.13 15.89 0.79
N VAL A 38 -8.77 15.17 -0.12
CA VAL A 38 -8.65 15.37 -1.58
C VAL A 38 -9.22 16.72 -2.01
N GLU A 39 -10.41 17.08 -1.56
CA GLU A 39 -11.04 18.38 -1.81
C GLU A 39 -10.22 19.56 -1.24
N SER A 40 -9.38 19.30 -0.24
CA SER A 40 -8.47 20.29 0.35
C SER A 40 -7.13 20.42 -0.40
N GLY A 41 -6.96 19.72 -1.53
CA GLY A 41 -5.77 19.83 -2.40
C GLY A 41 -4.78 18.67 -2.29
N CYS A 42 -5.16 17.53 -1.68
CA CYS A 42 -4.35 16.32 -1.74
C CYS A 42 -4.37 15.72 -3.15
N GLN A 43 -3.19 15.52 -3.75
CA GLN A 43 -3.05 15.19 -5.18
C GLN A 43 -2.84 13.71 -5.46
N GLN A 44 -2.44 12.94 -4.45
CA GLN A 44 -2.34 11.48 -4.53
C GLN A 44 -2.54 10.89 -3.15
N LEU A 45 -2.92 9.63 -3.10
CA LEU A 45 -3.09 8.88 -1.87
C LEU A 45 -2.08 7.75 -1.79
N ILE A 46 -1.65 7.44 -0.57
CA ILE A 46 -0.80 6.28 -0.28
C ILE A 46 -1.55 5.46 0.75
N THR A 47 -1.81 4.20 0.43
CA THR A 47 -2.49 3.32 1.37
C THR A 47 -1.56 2.94 2.51
N GLN A 48 -2.12 2.78 3.70
CA GLN A 48 -1.54 1.90 4.70
C GLN A 48 -1.34 0.51 4.08
N LEU A 49 -0.35 -0.22 4.58
CA LEU A 49 -0.08 -1.59 4.15
C LEU A 49 -1.30 -2.49 4.29
N PHE A 50 -1.37 -3.48 3.41
CA PHE A 50 -2.35 -4.56 3.43
C PHE A 50 -1.69 -5.84 2.93
N PHE A 51 -2.23 -7.00 3.34
CA PHE A 51 -1.70 -8.30 2.93
C PHE A 51 -2.57 -9.01 1.90
N ASP A 52 -3.77 -8.52 1.65
CA ASP A 52 -4.74 -9.08 0.70
C ASP A 52 -5.10 -8.03 -0.35
N ASN A 53 -4.80 -8.31 -1.62
CA ASN A 53 -5.04 -7.38 -2.71
C ASN A 53 -6.53 -7.10 -2.92
N ASP A 54 -7.42 -8.06 -2.62
CA ASP A 54 -8.88 -7.83 -2.70
C ASP A 54 -9.32 -6.70 -1.76
N THR A 55 -8.60 -6.48 -0.67
CA THR A 55 -8.86 -5.39 0.27
C THR A 55 -8.52 -4.03 -0.34
N PHE A 56 -7.47 -3.96 -1.15
CA PHE A 56 -7.14 -2.78 -1.94
C PHE A 56 -8.20 -2.52 -3.02
N TYR A 57 -8.59 -3.54 -3.78
CA TYR A 57 -9.57 -3.37 -4.87
C TYR A 57 -10.94 -2.88 -4.37
N ARG A 58 -11.47 -3.49 -3.29
CA ARG A 58 -12.72 -3.03 -2.66
C ARG A 58 -12.61 -1.58 -2.15
N PHE A 59 -11.44 -1.20 -1.68
CA PHE A 59 -11.19 0.17 -1.21
C PHE A 59 -11.12 1.16 -2.37
N GLN A 60 -10.44 0.82 -3.47
CA GLN A 60 -10.37 1.63 -4.69
C GLN A 60 -11.77 1.84 -5.27
N GLU A 61 -12.58 0.78 -5.38
CA GLU A 61 -13.98 0.87 -5.80
C GLU A 61 -14.80 1.81 -4.90
N SER A 62 -14.64 1.70 -3.58
CA SER A 62 -15.31 2.60 -2.63
C SER A 62 -14.90 4.07 -2.81
N CYS A 63 -13.63 4.33 -3.15
CA CYS A 63 -13.13 5.67 -3.45
C CYS A 63 -13.76 6.21 -4.73
N THR A 64 -13.75 5.43 -5.81
CA THR A 64 -14.37 5.79 -7.10
C THR A 64 -15.85 6.10 -6.94
N LEU A 65 -16.60 5.24 -6.24
CA LEU A 65 -18.04 5.46 -5.97
C LEU A 65 -18.32 6.72 -5.14
N SER A 66 -17.31 7.23 -4.42
CA SER A 66 -17.41 8.44 -3.60
C SER A 66 -16.91 9.70 -4.32
N GLY A 67 -16.45 9.58 -5.57
CA GLY A 67 -15.87 10.68 -6.37
C GLY A 67 -14.48 11.10 -5.89
N ILE A 68 -13.67 10.13 -5.46
CA ILE A 68 -12.26 10.32 -5.14
C ILE A 68 -11.43 9.80 -6.33
N ASP A 69 -10.99 10.72 -7.18
CA ASP A 69 -10.37 10.39 -8.49
C ASP A 69 -8.86 10.69 -8.56
N VAL A 70 -8.22 10.93 -7.42
CA VAL A 70 -6.75 11.09 -7.36
C VAL A 70 -6.06 9.73 -7.35
N PRO A 71 -4.84 9.61 -7.90
CA PRO A 71 -4.09 8.35 -7.90
C PRO A 71 -3.92 7.75 -6.51
N ILE A 72 -4.13 6.43 -6.38
CA ILE A 72 -3.98 5.68 -5.13
C ILE A 72 -2.82 4.69 -5.26
N LEU A 73 -1.71 5.01 -4.59
CA LEU A 73 -0.54 4.13 -4.54
C LEU A 73 -0.73 3.05 -3.48
N ALA A 74 -0.62 1.79 -3.89
CA ALA A 74 -0.69 0.64 -2.99
C ALA A 74 0.58 0.55 -2.13
N GLY A 75 0.40 0.67 -0.81
CA GLY A 75 1.45 0.50 0.18
C GLY A 75 1.80 -0.97 0.39
N ILE A 76 2.99 -1.39 -0.01
CA ILE A 76 3.46 -2.78 0.09
C ILE A 76 4.67 -2.86 0.99
N MET A 77 4.63 -3.78 1.96
CA MET A 77 5.74 -4.05 2.86
C MET A 77 6.25 -5.48 2.67
N PRO A 78 7.49 -5.67 2.20
CA PRO A 78 8.11 -7.00 2.12
C PRO A 78 8.42 -7.53 3.51
N ILE A 79 7.97 -8.75 3.80
CA ILE A 79 8.13 -9.35 5.12
C ILE A 79 9.40 -10.19 5.13
N ILE A 80 10.46 -9.62 5.67
CA ILE A 80 11.77 -10.28 5.66
C ILE A 80 12.32 -10.55 7.06
N ASN A 81 11.53 -10.24 8.08
CA ASN A 81 11.84 -10.51 9.48
C ASN A 81 10.56 -10.86 10.25
N ARG A 82 10.56 -12.03 10.89
CA ARG A 82 9.42 -12.53 11.68
C ARG A 82 9.03 -11.60 12.83
N LYS A 83 10.00 -11.07 13.57
CA LYS A 83 9.72 -10.18 14.71
C LYS A 83 9.00 -8.92 14.25
N GLN A 84 9.42 -8.38 13.10
CA GLN A 84 8.77 -7.23 12.48
C GLN A 84 7.36 -7.59 12.02
N ALA A 85 7.18 -8.73 11.35
CA ALA A 85 5.88 -9.22 10.93
C ALA A 85 4.90 -9.33 12.11
N ILE A 86 5.29 -10.02 13.19
CA ILE A 86 4.44 -10.21 14.38
C ILE A 86 4.09 -8.88 15.01
N ARG A 87 5.07 -7.99 15.22
CA ARG A 87 4.81 -6.66 15.77
C ARG A 87 3.80 -5.89 14.94
N LEU A 88 3.92 -6.01 13.62
CA LEU A 88 3.07 -5.29 12.69
C LEU A 88 1.64 -5.87 12.68
N ILE A 89 1.48 -7.18 12.73
CA ILE A 89 0.17 -7.85 12.93
C ILE A 89 -0.48 -7.42 14.26
N GLN A 90 0.31 -7.23 15.32
CA GLN A 90 -0.22 -6.78 16.62
C GLN A 90 -0.64 -5.31 16.63
N THR A 91 0.00 -4.49 15.79
CA THR A 91 -0.23 -3.03 15.76
C THR A 91 -1.26 -2.64 14.70
N CYS A 92 -1.30 -3.36 13.59
CA CYS A 92 -2.26 -3.19 12.52
C CYS A 92 -3.47 -4.07 12.82
N GLN A 93 -4.67 -3.50 12.84
CA GLN A 93 -5.93 -4.26 12.92
C GLN A 93 -6.29 -4.93 11.59
N THR A 94 -5.27 -5.28 10.81
CA THR A 94 -5.37 -5.77 9.45
C THR A 94 -5.68 -7.26 9.44
N LYS A 95 -6.57 -7.68 8.55
CA LYS A 95 -6.82 -9.10 8.30
C LYS A 95 -5.57 -9.71 7.68
N VAL A 96 -5.00 -10.69 8.38
CA VAL A 96 -3.82 -11.42 7.91
C VAL A 96 -4.25 -12.68 7.17
N PRO A 97 -3.89 -12.84 5.88
CA PRO A 97 -4.22 -14.03 5.12
C PRO A 97 -3.60 -15.30 5.71
N ARG A 98 -4.28 -16.43 5.55
CA ARG A 98 -3.77 -17.74 6.02
C ARG A 98 -2.41 -18.09 5.38
N LYS A 99 -2.23 -17.79 4.09
CA LYS A 99 -0.96 -18.00 3.36
C LYS A 99 0.19 -17.27 4.05
N PHE A 100 -0.06 -16.07 4.53
CA PHE A 100 0.93 -15.24 5.22
C PHE A 100 1.31 -15.84 6.59
N MET A 101 0.32 -16.22 7.40
CA MET A 101 0.60 -16.87 8.70
C MET A 101 1.37 -18.18 8.52
N ALA A 102 1.00 -18.97 7.51
CA ALA A 102 1.69 -20.22 7.18
C ALA A 102 3.18 -20.01 6.81
N ILE A 103 3.53 -18.91 6.14
CA ILE A 103 4.93 -18.55 5.87
C ILE A 103 5.67 -18.25 7.18
N LEU A 104 5.08 -17.45 8.07
CA LEU A 104 5.69 -17.08 9.36
C LEU A 104 5.90 -18.26 10.31
N GLU A 105 4.99 -19.23 10.28
CA GLU A 105 5.06 -20.46 11.09
C GLU A 105 6.07 -21.44 10.50
N LYS A 106 5.99 -21.73 9.20
CA LYS A 106 6.84 -22.73 8.54
C LYS A 106 8.33 -22.39 8.64
N TYR A 107 8.68 -21.11 8.53
CA TYR A 107 10.08 -20.65 8.49
C TYR A 107 10.52 -19.93 9.78
N GLU A 108 9.85 -20.20 10.92
CA GLU A 108 10.13 -19.53 12.20
C GLU A 108 11.62 -19.55 12.59
N TYR A 109 12.30 -20.67 12.36
CA TYR A 109 13.72 -20.87 12.68
C TYR A 109 14.65 -20.80 11.44
N GLN A 110 14.13 -20.34 10.30
CA GLN A 110 14.84 -20.32 9.01
C GLN A 110 14.75 -18.90 8.40
N PRO A 111 15.55 -17.94 8.90
CA PRO A 111 15.43 -16.53 8.53
C PRO A 111 15.67 -16.25 7.04
N GLU A 112 16.57 -17.00 6.40
CA GLU A 112 16.83 -16.87 4.95
C GLU A 112 15.62 -17.31 4.14
N SER A 113 15.07 -18.50 4.42
CA SER A 113 13.87 -19.00 3.75
C SER A 113 12.64 -18.12 4.02
N LEU A 114 12.53 -17.55 5.22
CA LEU A 114 11.48 -16.58 5.53
C LEU A 114 11.60 -15.33 4.65
N LYS A 115 12.83 -14.79 4.52
CA LYS A 115 13.11 -13.63 3.67
C LYS A 115 12.75 -13.91 2.22
N GLU A 116 13.14 -15.06 1.68
CA GLU A 116 12.80 -15.45 0.31
C GLU A 116 11.28 -15.61 0.11
N ALA A 117 10.60 -16.27 1.04
CA ALA A 117 9.15 -16.46 0.96
C ALA A 117 8.39 -15.13 1.05
N GLY A 118 8.82 -14.21 1.91
CA GLY A 118 8.21 -12.88 2.02
C GLY A 118 8.52 -11.96 0.85
N LEU A 119 9.69 -12.08 0.23
CA LEU A 119 10.00 -11.42 -1.04
C LEU A 119 9.09 -11.94 -2.16
N ALA A 120 8.95 -13.27 -2.27
CA ALA A 120 8.08 -13.89 -3.26
C ALA A 120 6.62 -13.44 -3.07
N TYR A 121 6.14 -13.35 -1.82
CA TYR A 121 4.81 -12.85 -1.50
C TYR A 121 4.61 -11.40 -1.94
N ALA A 122 5.57 -10.51 -1.65
CA ALA A 122 5.48 -9.11 -2.05
C ALA A 122 5.51 -8.94 -3.58
N LEU A 123 6.32 -9.75 -4.28
CA LEU A 123 6.33 -9.75 -5.75
C LEU A 123 5.00 -10.23 -6.33
N ASP A 124 4.44 -11.32 -5.80
CA ASP A 124 3.12 -11.85 -6.17
C ASP A 124 2.04 -10.77 -6.01
N GLN A 125 2.03 -10.08 -4.86
CA GLN A 125 1.11 -8.96 -4.63
C GLN A 125 1.29 -7.83 -5.65
N ILE A 126 2.53 -7.41 -5.93
CA ILE A 126 2.81 -6.30 -6.84
C ILE A 126 2.41 -6.65 -8.27
N VAL A 127 2.74 -7.86 -8.73
CA VAL A 127 2.36 -8.32 -10.08
C VAL A 127 0.85 -8.24 -10.24
N ASP A 128 0.10 -8.81 -9.29
CA ASP A 128 -1.36 -8.81 -9.33
C ASP A 128 -1.94 -7.37 -9.32
N LEU A 129 -1.47 -6.50 -8.41
CA LEU A 129 -1.89 -5.10 -8.34
C LEU A 129 -1.65 -4.33 -9.65
N VAL A 130 -0.48 -4.54 -10.26
CA VAL A 130 -0.12 -3.89 -11.53
C VAL A 130 -0.99 -4.40 -12.67
N THR A 131 -1.34 -5.69 -12.68
CA THR A 131 -2.26 -6.25 -13.70
C THR A 131 -3.73 -5.86 -13.51
N GLN A 132 -4.08 -5.32 -12.34
CA GLN A 132 -5.42 -4.82 -12.01
C GLN A 132 -5.46 -3.29 -11.95
N ASP A 133 -4.56 -2.63 -12.70
CA ASP A 133 -4.53 -1.17 -12.88
C ASP A 133 -4.39 -0.35 -11.59
N ALA A 134 -3.62 -0.84 -10.61
CA ALA A 134 -3.19 0.00 -9.50
C ALA A 134 -2.32 1.16 -10.03
N ASP A 135 -2.61 2.41 -9.60
CA ASP A 135 -1.92 3.62 -10.08
C ASP A 135 -0.41 3.63 -9.78
N GLY A 136 0.02 2.82 -8.80
CA GLY A 136 1.42 2.56 -8.53
C GLY A 136 1.63 1.88 -7.18
N ILE A 137 2.91 1.61 -6.87
CA ILE A 137 3.32 0.92 -5.64
C ILE A 137 4.18 1.85 -4.79
N HIS A 138 3.87 1.93 -3.50
CA HIS A 138 4.69 2.56 -2.48
C HIS A 138 5.32 1.48 -1.59
N LEU A 139 6.64 1.30 -1.68
CA LEU A 139 7.35 0.29 -0.89
C LEU A 139 7.73 0.81 0.50
N TYR A 140 7.22 0.16 1.54
CA TYR A 140 7.71 0.34 2.90
C TYR A 140 9.00 -0.47 3.09
N THR A 141 10.14 0.17 2.82
CA THR A 141 11.45 -0.49 2.79
C THR A 141 12.00 -0.84 4.17
N MET A 142 11.53 -0.17 5.23
CA MET A 142 12.02 -0.34 6.60
C MET A 142 13.56 -0.22 6.70
N ASN A 143 14.15 0.74 5.97
CA ASN A 143 15.59 0.98 5.84
C ASN A 143 16.39 -0.16 5.18
N GLN A 144 15.73 -1.04 4.43
CA GLN A 144 16.36 -2.17 3.73
C GLN A 144 16.45 -1.89 2.22
N ALA A 145 17.44 -1.09 1.83
CA ALA A 145 17.63 -0.65 0.45
C ALA A 145 17.83 -1.80 -0.55
N GLU A 146 18.53 -2.87 -0.15
CA GLU A 146 18.74 -4.04 -1.02
C GLU A 146 17.43 -4.74 -1.37
N THR A 147 16.53 -4.89 -0.41
CA THR A 147 15.19 -5.45 -0.60
C THR A 147 14.38 -4.59 -1.57
N ALA A 148 14.41 -3.27 -1.39
CA ALA A 148 13.73 -2.34 -2.29
C ALA A 148 14.28 -2.43 -3.72
N ARG A 149 15.61 -2.47 -3.86
CA ARG A 149 16.29 -2.59 -5.16
C ARG A 149 15.94 -3.90 -5.85
N TYR A 150 15.94 -5.01 -5.12
CA TYR A 150 15.56 -6.32 -5.64
C TYR A 150 14.14 -6.32 -6.19
N ILE A 151 13.17 -5.81 -5.42
CA ILE A 151 11.77 -5.74 -5.84
C ILE A 151 11.60 -4.84 -7.06
N TYR A 152 12.24 -3.67 -7.06
CA TYR A 152 12.22 -2.77 -8.21
C TYR A 152 12.75 -3.46 -9.47
N GLN A 153 13.90 -4.13 -9.40
CA GLN A 153 14.48 -4.84 -10.54
C GLN A 153 13.59 -5.98 -11.04
N ALA A 154 12.94 -6.71 -10.13
CA ALA A 154 12.05 -7.80 -10.48
C ALA A 154 10.73 -7.34 -11.12
N THR A 155 10.29 -6.11 -10.84
CA THR A 155 8.97 -5.60 -11.26
C THR A 155 9.05 -4.45 -12.28
N THR A 156 10.21 -3.84 -12.52
CA THR A 156 10.28 -2.64 -13.39
C THR A 156 9.75 -2.87 -14.81
N ALA A 157 9.91 -4.07 -15.37
CA ALA A 157 9.45 -4.38 -16.73
C ALA A 157 7.92 -4.40 -16.85
N ILE A 158 7.20 -4.82 -15.80
CA ILE A 158 5.73 -4.88 -15.85
C ILE A 158 5.10 -3.48 -15.78
N PHE A 159 5.77 -2.50 -15.16
CA PHE A 159 5.32 -1.10 -15.18
C PHE A 159 5.53 -0.41 -16.53
N GLN A 160 6.57 -0.79 -17.29
CA GLN A 160 6.89 -0.17 -18.59
C GLN A 160 5.90 -0.57 -19.68
N ASN A 161 5.36 -1.78 -19.62
CA ASN A 161 4.42 -2.28 -20.63
C ASN A 161 3.02 -1.64 -20.54
N LEU A 162 2.66 -1.07 -19.38
CA LEU A 162 1.38 -0.37 -19.20
C LEU A 162 1.39 1.05 -19.80
N SER A 163 2.57 1.67 -19.94
CA SER A 163 2.71 3.04 -20.48
C SER A 163 2.48 3.12 -22.00
N HIS A 164 2.37 1.98 -22.69
CA HIS A 164 2.23 1.87 -24.14
C HIS A 164 0.86 1.34 -24.58
N ALA A 165 -0.07 1.08 -23.65
CA ALA A 165 -1.40 0.55 -23.94
C ALA A 165 -2.51 1.61 -23.97
N SER A 166 -2.15 2.91 -24.04
CA SER A 166 -3.08 4.05 -24.12
C SER A 166 -3.10 4.69 -25.49
#